data_AF-A0A1H9VHP1-F1
#
_entry.id   AF-A0A1H9VHP1-F1
#
_cell.length_a   1.000
_cell.length_b   1.000
_cell.length_c   1.000
_cell.angle_alpha   90.00
_cell.angle_beta   90.00
_cell.angle_gamma   90.00
#
_symmetry.space_group_name_H-M   'P 1'
#
loop_
_entity.id
_entity.type
_entity.pdbx_description
1 polymer ?
#
loop_
_entity_poly.entity_id
_entity_poly.type
_entity_poly.pdbx_seq_one_letter_code
_entity_poly.pdbx_strand_id
1 'polypeptide(L)'
;MAERKLRSVPSRARKKAPDLRDAVADAIGGMAWLKPSDEAIKALALKYADEIEQAVDRAEEFAALRRELIEDPSAYKRLQKLEADCNATKTIGWLGQQLQGVLRDLGGTPVARKAMKAEEPIGGSLARIRAAAAAASTAGEDDS
;
A
#
# COMPACT_ATOMS: atom_id res chain seq x y z
N MET A 1 -23.41 22.15 46.07
CA MET A 1 -22.66 21.93 44.82
C MET A 1 -23.49 21.01 43.95
N ALA A 2 -23.88 21.41 42.73
CA ALA A 2 -24.79 20.65 41.89
C ALA A 2 -24.01 19.73 40.93
N GLU A 3 -24.11 18.42 41.11
CA GLU A 3 -23.55 17.41 40.20
C GLU A 3 -24.32 17.43 38.87
N ARG A 4 -23.68 17.94 37.82
CA ARG A 4 -24.17 17.78 36.44
C ARG A 4 -23.92 16.34 35.99
N LYS A 5 -24.94 15.48 36.08
CA LYS A 5 -24.96 14.19 35.37
C LYS A 5 -24.99 14.44 33.86
N LEU A 6 -23.87 14.17 33.20
CA LEU A 6 -23.78 14.17 31.74
C LEU A 6 -24.71 13.08 31.17
N ARG A 7 -25.60 13.45 30.26
CA ARG A 7 -26.45 12.50 29.50
C ARG A 7 -25.54 11.60 28.67
N SER A 8 -25.65 10.27 28.86
CA SER A 8 -25.01 9.30 27.97
C SER A 8 -25.63 9.40 26.58
N VAL A 9 -24.82 9.74 25.58
CA VAL A 9 -25.24 9.70 24.18
C VAL A 9 -25.34 8.22 23.78
N PRO A 10 -26.45 7.77 23.18
CA PRO A 10 -26.56 6.40 22.68
C PRO A 10 -25.50 6.18 21.59
N SER A 11 -24.59 5.23 21.83
CA SER A 11 -23.59 4.80 20.85
C SER A 11 -24.32 4.22 19.64
N ARG A 12 -24.36 4.97 18.53
CA ARG A 12 -24.82 4.43 17.24
C ARG A 12 -23.81 3.36 16.83
N ALA A 13 -24.27 2.12 16.68
CA ALA A 13 -23.47 1.04 16.11
C ALA A 13 -22.89 1.53 14.77
N ARG A 14 -21.56 1.68 14.72
CA ARG A 14 -20.86 2.16 13.55
C ARG A 14 -21.00 1.05 12.50
N LYS A 15 -21.57 1.35 11.33
CA LYS A 15 -21.64 0.39 10.22
C LYS A 15 -20.21 -0.09 9.93
N LYS A 16 -20.00 -1.40 9.81
CA LYS A 16 -18.70 -1.97 9.44
C LYS A 16 -18.27 -1.33 8.11
N ALA A 17 -17.06 -0.80 8.07
CA ALA A 17 -16.51 -0.24 6.85
C ALA A 17 -16.42 -1.35 5.78
N PRO A 18 -16.52 -1.00 4.48
CA PRO A 18 -16.22 -1.95 3.41
C PRO A 18 -14.78 -2.45 3.54
N ASP A 19 -14.53 -3.67 3.06
CA ASP A 19 -13.20 -4.29 3.06
C ASP A 19 -12.21 -3.44 2.25
N LEU A 20 -11.07 -3.11 2.86
CA LEU A 20 -10.07 -2.25 2.26
C LEU A 20 -9.43 -2.90 1.03
N ARG A 21 -9.34 -4.23 0.96
CA ARG A 21 -8.81 -4.95 -0.19
C ARG A 21 -9.67 -4.68 -1.41
N ASP A 22 -10.99 -4.83 -1.26
CA ASP A 22 -11.96 -4.58 -2.32
C ASP A 22 -11.93 -3.10 -2.74
N ALA A 23 -11.95 -2.19 -1.76
CA ALA A 23 -11.93 -0.75 -2.04
C ALA A 23 -10.66 -0.30 -2.79
N VAL A 24 -9.50 -0.88 -2.46
CA VAL A 24 -8.24 -0.59 -3.16
C VAL A 24 -8.21 -1.24 -4.55
N ALA A 25 -8.71 -2.46 -4.69
CA ALA A 25 -8.80 -3.15 -5.98
C ALA A 25 -9.72 -2.39 -6.96
N ASP A 26 -10.89 -1.96 -6.50
CA ASP A 26 -11.83 -1.14 -7.27
C ASP A 26 -11.21 0.19 -7.68
N ALA A 27 -10.52 0.86 -6.74
CA ALA A 27 -9.85 2.12 -7.03
C ALA A 27 -8.78 1.96 -8.12
N ILE A 28 -7.95 0.91 -8.06
CA ILE A 28 -6.94 0.60 -9.08
C ILE A 28 -7.61 0.23 -10.41
N GLY A 29 -8.70 -0.55 -10.38
CA GLY A 29 -9.48 -0.93 -11.56
C GLY A 29 -10.08 0.27 -12.32
N GLY A 30 -10.39 1.35 -11.60
CA GLY A 30 -10.81 2.63 -12.20
C GLY A 30 -9.69 3.42 -12.88
N MET A 31 -8.41 3.04 -12.71
CA MET A 31 -7.25 3.75 -13.25
C MET A 31 -6.81 3.21 -14.62
N ALA A 32 -7.64 3.40 -15.65
CA ALA A 32 -7.39 2.90 -17.01
C ALA A 32 -6.08 3.42 -17.67
N TRP A 33 -5.43 4.43 -17.08
CA TRP A 33 -4.19 5.04 -17.57
C TRP A 33 -2.90 4.40 -17.02
N LEU A 34 -3.00 3.40 -16.13
CA LEU A 34 -1.83 2.74 -15.55
C LEU A 34 -1.09 1.92 -16.62
N LYS A 35 0.24 2.01 -16.60
CA LYS A 35 1.13 1.32 -17.55
C LYS A 35 1.67 0.02 -16.93
N PRO A 36 2.26 -0.87 -17.74
CA PRO A 36 2.96 -2.05 -17.21
C PRO A 36 4.06 -1.73 -16.19
N SER A 37 4.67 -0.54 -16.29
CA SER A 37 5.66 -0.07 -15.31
C SER A 37 5.08 0.16 -13.91
N ASP A 38 3.77 0.31 -13.77
CA ASP A 38 3.10 0.61 -12.51
C ASP A 38 2.73 -0.66 -11.72
N GLU A 39 2.94 -1.87 -12.29
CA GLU A 39 2.56 -3.15 -11.69
C GLU A 39 3.18 -3.37 -10.30
N ALA A 40 4.44 -3.00 -10.11
CA ALA A 40 5.11 -3.12 -8.81
C ALA A 40 4.42 -2.26 -7.73
N ILE A 41 3.98 -1.06 -8.10
CA ILE A 41 3.33 -0.11 -7.20
C ILE A 41 1.89 -0.56 -6.91
N LYS A 42 1.17 -1.11 -7.92
CA LYS A 42 -0.14 -1.75 -7.72
C LYS A 42 -0.05 -2.90 -6.73
N ALA A 43 0.92 -3.79 -6.91
CA ALA A 43 1.13 -4.93 -6.02
C ALA A 43 1.40 -4.48 -4.57
N LEU A 44 2.17 -3.40 -4.40
CA LEU A 44 2.43 -2.83 -3.09
C LEU A 44 1.17 -2.26 -2.42
N ALA A 45 0.32 -1.55 -3.18
CA ALA A 45 -0.94 -1.02 -2.67
C ALA A 45 -1.86 -2.16 -2.17
N LEU A 46 -2.01 -3.21 -2.97
CA LEU A 46 -2.80 -4.39 -2.61
C LEU A 46 -2.21 -5.10 -1.38
N LYS A 47 -0.88 -5.19 -1.28
CA LYS A 47 -0.22 -5.82 -0.15
C LYS A 47 -0.43 -5.04 1.15
N TYR A 48 -0.36 -3.71 1.11
CA TYR A 48 -0.65 -2.89 2.28
C TYR A 48 -2.13 -2.96 2.70
N ALA A 49 -3.06 -3.05 1.74
CA ALA A 49 -4.47 -3.26 2.05
C ALA A 49 -4.69 -4.59 2.79
N ASP A 50 -4.08 -5.67 2.29
CA ASP A 50 -4.11 -7.00 2.93
C ASP A 50 -3.53 -6.98 4.35
N GLU A 51 -2.36 -6.37 4.55
CA GLU A 51 -1.74 -6.30 5.87
C GLU A 51 -2.55 -5.49 6.89
N ILE A 52 -3.24 -4.43 6.44
CA ILE A 52 -4.14 -3.65 7.28
C ILE A 52 -5.35 -4.49 7.69
N GLU A 53 -6.01 -5.19 6.76
CA GLU A 53 -7.15 -6.06 7.09
C GLU A 53 -6.74 -7.18 8.04
N GLN A 54 -5.62 -7.85 7.78
CA GLN A 54 -5.09 -8.86 8.71
C GLN A 54 -4.78 -8.29 10.10
N ALA A 55 -4.32 -7.04 10.19
CA ALA A 55 -4.10 -6.39 11.48
C ALA A 55 -5.41 -6.09 12.21
N VAL A 56 -6.49 -5.76 11.48
CA VAL A 56 -7.83 -5.57 12.03
C VAL A 56 -8.40 -6.91 12.51
N ASP A 57 -8.35 -7.96 11.69
CA ASP A 57 -8.83 -9.30 12.05
C ASP A 57 -8.14 -9.82 13.32
N ARG A 58 -6.80 -9.71 13.41
CA ARG A 58 -6.05 -10.06 14.61
C ARG A 58 -6.48 -9.28 15.84
N ALA A 59 -6.84 -7.99 15.69
CA ALA A 59 -7.31 -7.17 16.79
C ALA A 59 -8.73 -7.57 17.24
N GLU A 60 -9.62 -7.96 16.31
CA GLU A 60 -10.95 -8.47 16.62
C GLU A 60 -10.88 -9.83 17.33
N GLU A 61 -10.06 -10.76 16.85
CA GLU A 61 -9.81 -12.06 17.47
C GLU A 61 -9.22 -11.89 18.89
N PHE A 62 -8.24 -11.00 19.04
CA PHE A 62 -7.67 -10.68 20.34
C PHE A 62 -8.73 -10.14 21.31
N ALA A 63 -9.61 -9.24 20.84
CA ALA A 63 -10.70 -8.72 21.66
C ALA A 63 -11.71 -9.80 22.07
N ALA A 64 -11.93 -10.83 21.25
CA ALA A 64 -12.74 -11.99 21.58
C ALA A 64 -12.07 -12.85 22.66
N LEU A 65 -10.80 -13.22 22.46
CA LEU A 65 -9.99 -13.97 23.45
C LEU A 65 -9.93 -13.24 24.79
N ARG A 66 -9.82 -11.91 24.79
CA ARG A 66 -9.84 -11.09 26.00
C ARG A 66 -11.15 -11.20 26.78
N ARG A 67 -12.29 -11.38 26.11
CA ARG A 67 -13.60 -11.57 26.75
C ARG A 67 -13.75 -12.99 27.31
N GLU A 68 -13.25 -13.99 26.59
CA GLU A 68 -13.29 -15.40 27.03
C GLU A 68 -12.37 -15.62 28.25
N LEU A 69 -11.18 -15.04 28.23
CA LEU A 69 -10.17 -15.20 29.28
C LEU A 69 -10.41 -14.30 30.51
N ILE A 70 -11.47 -13.49 30.54
CA ILE A 70 -11.79 -12.64 31.70
C ILE A 70 -12.02 -13.47 32.96
N GLU A 71 -12.47 -14.72 32.82
CA GLU A 71 -12.70 -15.64 33.92
C GLU A 71 -11.41 -16.32 34.44
N ASP A 72 -10.28 -16.22 33.73
CA ASP A 72 -8.94 -16.61 34.19
C ASP A 72 -8.00 -15.38 34.30
N PRO A 73 -7.88 -14.79 35.50
CA PRO A 73 -7.08 -13.59 35.74
C PRO A 73 -5.60 -13.73 35.37
N SER A 74 -5.05 -14.95 35.41
CA SER A 74 -3.63 -15.22 35.17
C SER A 74 -3.32 -15.29 33.67
N ALA A 75 -4.22 -15.89 32.89
CA ALA A 75 -4.16 -15.92 31.43
C ALA A 75 -4.42 -14.53 30.84
N TYR A 76 -5.42 -13.82 31.37
CA TYR A 76 -5.75 -12.45 30.96
C TYR A 76 -4.57 -11.48 31.10
N LYS A 77 -3.79 -11.56 32.20
CA LYS A 77 -2.64 -10.68 32.43
C LYS A 77 -1.46 -10.96 31.47
N ARG A 78 -1.25 -12.22 31.06
CA ARG A 78 -0.25 -12.60 30.05
C ARG A 78 -0.66 -12.13 28.66
N LEU A 79 -1.95 -12.23 28.35
CA LEU A 79 -2.56 -11.74 27.12
C LEU A 79 -2.37 -10.22 26.98
N GLN A 80 -2.65 -9.44 28.03
CA GLN A 80 -2.40 -7.99 28.04
C GLN A 80 -0.92 -7.61 27.84
N LYS A 81 0.00 -8.42 28.37
CA LYS A 81 1.43 -8.16 28.20
C LYS A 81 1.85 -8.34 26.73
N LEU A 82 1.36 -9.39 26.08
CA LEU A 82 1.61 -9.64 24.65
C LEU A 82 0.95 -8.57 23.75
N GLU A 83 -0.21 -8.03 24.15
CA GLU A 83 -0.85 -6.90 23.45
C GLU A 83 0.00 -5.64 23.44
N ALA A 84 0.62 -5.31 24.58
CA ALA A 84 1.48 -4.14 24.67
C ALA A 84 2.68 -4.21 23.71
N ASP A 85 3.13 -5.43 23.39
CA ASP A 85 4.20 -5.72 22.44
C ASP A 85 3.70 -5.74 20.98
N CYS A 86 2.41 -6.02 20.74
CA CYS A 86 1.77 -6.02 19.41
C CYS A 86 0.81 -4.83 19.23
N ASN A 87 1.35 -3.65 18.89
CA ASN A 87 0.54 -2.46 18.72
C ASN A 87 -0.08 -2.36 17.30
N ALA A 88 -1.19 -3.07 17.09
CA ALA A 88 -1.94 -3.04 15.84
C ALA A 88 -2.31 -1.61 15.39
N THR A 89 -2.64 -0.71 16.32
CA THR A 89 -2.93 0.71 16.01
C THR A 89 -1.74 1.43 15.40
N LYS A 90 -0.52 1.19 15.89
CA LYS A 90 0.71 1.75 15.30
C LYS A 90 0.95 1.17 13.92
N THR A 91 0.80 -0.15 13.75
CA THR A 91 0.98 -0.82 12.47
C THR A 91 -0.01 -0.31 11.43
N ILE A 92 -1.30 -0.27 11.76
CA ILE A 92 -2.36 0.24 10.87
C ILE A 92 -2.13 1.73 10.57
N GLY A 93 -1.76 2.54 11.56
CA GLY A 93 -1.48 3.96 11.36
C GLY A 93 -0.30 4.20 10.42
N TRP A 94 0.78 3.42 10.57
CA TRP A 94 1.95 3.52 9.72
C TRP A 94 1.69 3.01 8.29
N LEU A 95 1.09 1.82 8.15
CA LEU A 95 0.73 1.25 6.86
C LEU A 95 -0.30 2.11 6.13
N GLY A 96 -1.26 2.71 6.84
CA GLY A 96 -2.23 3.63 6.25
C GLY A 96 -1.58 4.85 5.61
N GLN A 97 -0.53 5.41 6.21
CA GLN A 97 0.24 6.51 5.60
C GLN A 97 1.03 6.05 4.36
N GLN A 98 1.62 4.85 4.40
CA GLN A 98 2.32 4.29 3.22
C GLN A 98 1.34 4.02 2.07
N LEU A 99 0.19 3.40 2.36
CA LEU A 99 -0.86 3.16 1.38
C LEU A 99 -1.36 4.48 0.75
N GLN A 100 -1.56 5.53 1.53
CA GLN A 100 -1.91 6.86 1.01
C GLN A 100 -0.82 7.43 0.09
N GLY A 101 0.46 7.20 0.40
CA GLY A 101 1.59 7.55 -0.48
C GLY A 101 1.53 6.79 -1.81
N VAL A 102 1.46 5.46 -1.75
CA VAL A 102 1.41 4.59 -2.93
C VAL A 102 0.21 4.91 -3.82
N LEU A 103 -0.98 5.10 -3.23
CA LEU A 103 -2.18 5.49 -3.98
C LEU A 103 -2.05 6.88 -4.59
N ARG A 104 -1.36 7.83 -3.94
CA ARG A 104 -1.06 9.15 -4.51
C ARG A 104 -0.09 9.04 -5.68
N ASP A 105 0.90 8.16 -5.59
CA ASP A 105 1.88 7.93 -6.67
C ASP A 105 1.22 7.24 -7.87
N LEU A 106 0.40 6.21 -7.65
CA LEU A 106 -0.47 5.60 -8.67
C LEU A 106 -1.48 6.60 -9.25
N GLY A 107 -2.06 7.42 -8.39
CA GLY A 107 -3.01 8.46 -8.72
C GLY A 107 -2.37 9.73 -9.27
N GLY A 108 -1.03 9.78 -9.41
CA GLY A 108 -0.26 10.98 -9.73
C GLY A 108 -0.97 11.83 -10.78
N THR A 109 -1.30 13.07 -10.43
CA THR A 109 -2.08 13.96 -11.30
C THR A 109 -1.53 13.94 -12.73
N PRO A 110 -2.35 14.13 -13.78
CA PRO A 110 -1.87 14.15 -15.17
C PRO A 110 -0.61 15.03 -15.40
N VAL A 111 -0.42 16.04 -14.54
CA VAL A 111 0.74 16.92 -14.46
C VAL A 111 2.01 16.22 -13.94
N ALA A 112 1.94 15.44 -12.84
CA ALA A 112 3.08 14.68 -12.33
C ALA A 112 3.56 13.62 -13.35
N ARG A 113 2.62 12.97 -14.04
CA ARG A 113 2.92 12.05 -15.14
C ARG A 113 3.50 12.74 -16.39
N LYS A 114 3.11 13.99 -16.68
CA LYS A 114 3.74 14.81 -17.74
C LYS A 114 5.17 15.25 -17.40
N ALA A 115 5.48 15.40 -16.12
CA ALA A 115 6.81 15.78 -15.64
C ALA A 115 7.81 14.61 -15.64
N MET A 116 7.32 13.36 -15.55
CA MET A 116 8.10 12.16 -15.81
C MET A 116 8.32 12.02 -17.31
N LYS A 117 9.41 12.62 -17.82
CA LYS A 117 9.86 12.40 -19.18
C LYS A 117 9.95 10.90 -19.42
N ALA A 118 9.36 10.42 -20.52
CA ALA A 118 9.56 9.05 -20.97
C ALA A 118 11.05 8.77 -20.96
N GLU A 119 11.46 7.65 -20.35
CA GLU A 119 12.85 7.20 -20.44
C GLU A 119 13.24 7.27 -21.91
N GLU A 120 14.25 8.10 -22.19
CA GLU A 120 14.81 8.23 -23.51
C GLU A 120 15.19 6.82 -23.96
N PRO A 121 14.73 6.35 -25.15
CA PRO A 121 14.89 4.96 -25.52
C PRO A 121 16.38 4.60 -25.40
N ILE A 122 16.67 3.64 -24.50
CA ILE A 122 18.00 3.08 -24.29
C ILE A 122 18.37 2.36 -25.59
N GLY A 123 18.91 3.13 -26.53
CA GLY A 123 19.01 2.71 -27.91
C GLY A 123 19.74 3.72 -28.78
N GLY A 124 19.66 5.02 -28.48
CA GLY A 124 20.33 6.04 -29.28
C GLY A 124 21.86 5.91 -29.33
N SER A 125 22.51 5.52 -28.23
CA SER A 125 23.98 5.34 -28.20
C SER A 125 24.42 4.00 -28.82
N LEU A 126 23.76 2.90 -28.44
CA LEU A 126 24.08 1.57 -28.97
C LEU A 126 23.73 1.42 -30.46
N ALA A 127 22.65 2.04 -30.94
CA ALA A 127 22.32 2.07 -32.36
C ALA A 127 23.33 2.89 -33.16
N ARG A 128 23.83 4.01 -32.61
CA ARG A 128 24.91 4.79 -33.23
C ARG A 128 26.21 4.00 -33.31
N ILE A 129 26.57 3.26 -32.25
CA ILE A 129 27.75 2.40 -32.24
C ILE A 129 27.61 1.25 -33.26
N ARG A 130 26.43 0.61 -33.36
CA ARG A 130 26.17 -0.43 -34.37
C ARG A 130 26.21 0.10 -35.80
N ALA A 131 25.64 1.28 -36.06
CA ALA A 131 25.70 1.92 -37.37
C ALA A 131 27.14 2.32 -37.75
N ALA A 132 27.92 2.85 -36.81
CA ALA A 132 29.33 3.17 -37.01
C ALA A 132 30.17 1.91 -37.27
N ALA A 133 29.91 0.82 -36.54
CA ALA A 133 30.59 -0.46 -36.76
C ALA A 133 30.25 -1.07 -38.13
N ALA A 134 28.99 -1.00 -38.56
CA ALA A 134 28.55 -1.48 -39.87
C ALA A 134 29.19 -0.69 -41.03
N ALA A 135 29.31 0.64 -40.89
CA ALA A 135 29.95 1.50 -41.87
C ALA A 135 31.47 1.28 -41.97
N ALA A 136 32.12 0.93 -40.85
CA ALA A 136 33.55 0.59 -40.83
C ALA A 136 33.84 -0.76 -41.52
N SER A 137 32.95 -1.75 -41.39
CA SER A 137 33.10 -3.03 -42.08
C SER A 137 32.91 -2.96 -43.60
N THR A 138 32.13 -2.00 -44.11
CA THR A 138 31.91 -1.84 -45.56
C THR A 138 33.00 -1.03 -46.26
N ALA A 139 33.86 -0.32 -45.51
CA ALA A 139 34.94 0.50 -46.06
C ALA A 139 36.27 -0.26 -46.23
N GLY A 140 36.34 -1.51 -45.76
CA GLY A 140 37.55 -2.35 -45.83
C GLY A 140 37.60 -3.33 -47.01
N GLU A 141 36.60 -3.34 -47.89
CA GLU A 141 36.45 -4.34 -48.96
C GLU A 141 36.71 -3.80 -50.38
N ASP A 142 37.19 -2.56 -50.51
CA ASP A 142 37.39 -1.87 -51.80
C ASP A 142 38.85 -1.41 -52.04
N ASP A 143 39.84 -2.01 -51.36
CA ASP A 143 41.27 -1.78 -51.64
C ASP A 143 42.05 -3.11 -51.64
N SER A 144 41.90 -3.88 -52.72
CA SER A 144 42.80 -4.96 -53.17
C SER A 144 42.64 -5.22 -54.66
#